data_AF-A0A1Z8YIG0-F1
#
_entry.id   AF-A0A1Z8YIG0-F1
#
_cell.length_a   1.000
_cell.length_b   1.000
_cell.length_c   1.000
_cell.angle_alpha   90.00
_cell.angle_beta   90.00
_cell.angle_gamma   90.00
#
_symmetry.space_group_name_H-M   'P 1'
#
loop_
_entity.id
_entity.type
_entity.pdbx_description
1 polymer ?
#
loop_
_entity_poly.entity_id
_entity_poly.type
_entity_poly.pdbx_seq_one_letter_code
_entity_poly.pdbx_strand_id
1 'polypeptide(L)'
;MRIKFILIDVIVRTSQTSIRTLLLAVACLPLGGCDPIFDVAGAYFPAWILCLVAGLLVTMAIRELLLRAGIDQHLFWKPIAYTGCFLTVACWVWLFFFST
;
A
#
# COMPACT_ATOMS: atom_id res chain seq x y z
N MET A 1 18.03 11.36 -19.59
CA MET A 1 17.08 11.93 -18.60
C MET A 1 15.61 11.72 -18.95
N ARG A 2 15.18 11.81 -20.22
CA ARG A 2 13.76 11.67 -20.60
C ARG A 2 13.08 10.33 -20.24
N ILE A 3 13.84 9.23 -20.21
CA ILE A 3 13.29 7.88 -19.96
C ILE A 3 12.81 7.70 -18.50
N LYS A 4 13.53 8.26 -17.52
CA LYS A 4 13.11 8.21 -16.10
C LYS A 4 11.79 8.97 -15.90
N PHE A 5 11.62 10.11 -16.59
CA PHE A 5 10.41 10.94 -16.52
C PHE A 5 9.21 10.20 -17.10
N ILE A 6 9.35 9.56 -18.27
CA ILE A 6 8.29 8.75 -18.91
C ILE A 6 7.93 7.53 -18.05
N LEU A 7 8.92 6.85 -17.47
CA LEU A 7 8.65 5.70 -16.61
C LEU A 7 7.94 6.12 -15.30
N ILE A 8 8.34 7.25 -14.71
CA ILE A 8 7.66 7.86 -13.56
C ILE A 8 6.24 8.26 -13.93
N ASP A 9 6.03 8.92 -15.07
CA ASP A 9 4.70 9.31 -15.55
C ASP A 9 3.83 8.08 -15.86
N VAL A 10 4.38 6.99 -16.41
CA VAL A 10 3.65 5.74 -16.67
C VAL A 10 3.29 5.01 -15.38
N ILE A 11 4.19 5.00 -14.39
CA ILE A 11 3.92 4.43 -13.05
C ILE A 11 2.89 5.28 -12.31
N VAL A 12 3.03 6.60 -12.32
CA VAL A 12 2.08 7.56 -11.73
C VAL A 12 0.73 7.50 -12.43
N ARG A 13 0.69 7.33 -13.76
CA ARG A 13 -0.55 7.24 -14.55
C ARG A 13 -1.25 5.89 -14.39
N THR A 14 -0.50 4.78 -14.30
CA THR A 14 -1.02 3.45 -13.92
C THR A 14 -1.56 3.47 -12.49
N SER A 15 -0.84 4.14 -11.57
CA SER A 15 -1.28 4.38 -10.20
C SER A 15 -2.55 5.23 -10.16
N GLN A 16 -2.68 6.28 -11.00
CA GLN A 16 -3.85 7.17 -11.01
C GLN A 16 -5.14 6.45 -11.42
N THR A 17 -5.09 5.53 -12.40
CA THR A 17 -6.25 4.71 -12.77
C THR A 17 -6.66 3.80 -11.63
N SER A 18 -5.71 3.15 -10.97
CA SER A 18 -5.95 2.31 -9.78
C SER A 18 -6.43 3.10 -8.57
N ILE A 19 -5.96 4.35 -8.38
CA ILE A 19 -6.40 5.26 -7.30
C ILE A 19 -7.86 5.65 -7.51
N ARG A 20 -8.28 5.94 -8.75
CA ARG A 20 -9.69 6.24 -9.03
C ARG A 20 -10.60 5.07 -8.69
N THR A 21 -10.22 3.85 -9.07
CA THR A 21 -10.97 2.63 -8.70
C THR A 21 -10.94 2.38 -7.20
N LEU A 22 -9.81 2.63 -6.53
CA LEU A 22 -9.68 2.50 -5.08
C LEU A 22 -10.52 3.54 -4.33
N LEU A 23 -10.56 4.79 -4.80
CA LEU A 23 -11.38 5.86 -4.23
C LEU A 23 -12.87 5.57 -4.41
N LEU A 24 -13.27 5.03 -5.57
CA LEU A 24 -14.64 4.57 -5.79
C LEU A 24 -14.98 3.38 -4.89
N ALA A 25 -14.07 2.42 -4.72
CA ALA A 25 -14.26 1.30 -3.80
C ALA A 25 -14.34 1.76 -2.33
N VAL A 26 -13.50 2.72 -1.92
CA VAL A 26 -13.53 3.34 -0.59
C VAL A 26 -14.83 4.12 -0.36
N ALA A 27 -15.30 4.85 -1.37
CA ALA A 27 -16.58 5.55 -1.30
C ALA A 27 -17.78 4.59 -1.19
N CYS A 28 -17.63 3.33 -1.62
CA CYS A 28 -18.63 2.28 -1.46
C CYS A 28 -18.58 1.54 -0.11
N LEU A 29 -17.51 1.69 0.69
CA LEU A 29 -17.40 1.10 2.03
C LEU A 29 -18.60 1.41 2.96
N PRO A 30 -19.13 2.66 3.02
CA PRO A 30 -20.30 2.96 3.86
C PRO A 30 -21.63 2.42 3.31
N LEU A 31 -21.67 1.88 2.09
CA LEU A 31 -22.87 1.27 1.50
C LEU A 31 -23.02 -0.23 1.81
N GLY A 32 -22.10 -0.83 2.58
CA GLY A 32 -22.26 -2.18 3.13
C GLY A 32 -23.39 -2.23 4.15
N GLY A 33 -24.43 -3.03 3.87
CA GLY A 33 -25.65 -3.14 4.68
C GLY A 33 -25.45 -3.56 6.14
N CYS A 34 -26.55 -3.49 6.91
CA CYS A 34 -26.65 -3.72 8.35
C CYS A 34 -25.75 -4.87 8.87
N ASP A 35 -24.76 -4.50 9.68
CA ASP A 35 -23.86 -5.33 10.51
C ASP A 35 -23.22 -6.60 9.90
N PRO A 36 -22.17 -6.47 9.06
CA PRO A 36 -21.28 -7.56 8.71
C PRO A 36 -19.93 -7.43 9.44
N ILE A 37 -19.94 -7.09 10.74
CA ILE A 37 -18.72 -7.11 11.56
C ILE A 37 -18.44 -8.59 11.93
N PHE A 38 -17.72 -9.29 11.06
CA PHE A 38 -17.26 -10.65 11.35
C PHE A 38 -15.75 -10.63 11.60
N ASP A 39 -15.37 -11.04 12.80
CA ASP A 39 -13.99 -11.33 13.15
C ASP A 39 -13.67 -12.75 12.66
N VAL A 40 -12.69 -12.86 11.75
CA VAL A 40 -12.16 -14.15 11.30
C VAL A 40 -10.77 -14.32 11.89
N ALA A 41 -10.67 -15.09 12.98
CA ALA A 41 -9.38 -15.43 13.62
C ALA A 41 -8.52 -14.20 14.00
N GLY A 42 -9.15 -13.14 14.48
CA GLY A 42 -8.55 -11.85 14.83
C GLY A 42 -8.54 -10.85 13.67
N ALA A 43 -8.91 -11.23 12.44
CA ALA A 43 -8.98 -10.33 11.31
C ALA A 43 -10.31 -9.55 11.31
N TYR A 44 -10.32 -8.39 11.97
CA TYR A 44 -11.44 -7.45 11.94
C TYR A 44 -11.66 -6.87 10.55
N PHE A 45 -12.77 -7.20 9.91
CA PHE A 45 -13.18 -6.56 8.67
C PHE A 45 -13.74 -5.16 8.98
N PRO A 46 -13.28 -4.03 8.36
CA PRO A 46 -12.31 -3.84 7.26
C PRO A 46 -10.91 -3.33 7.70
N ALA A 47 -10.56 -3.44 8.98
CA ALA A 47 -9.33 -2.88 9.55
C ALA A 47 -8.03 -3.33 8.86
N TRP A 48 -7.93 -4.61 8.50
CA TRP A 48 -6.71 -5.17 7.92
C TRP A 48 -6.46 -4.61 6.52
N ILE A 49 -7.53 -4.34 5.78
CA ILE A 49 -7.47 -3.64 4.49
C ILE A 49 -6.90 -2.23 4.66
N LEU A 50 -7.31 -1.50 5.70
CA LEU A 50 -6.75 -0.18 6.01
C LEU A 50 -5.25 -0.26 6.35
N CYS A 51 -4.85 -1.29 7.10
CA CYS A 51 -3.44 -1.53 7.42
C CYS A 51 -2.61 -1.84 6.16
N LEU A 52 -3.14 -2.66 5.25
CA LEU A 52 -2.51 -2.94 3.96
C LEU A 52 -2.40 -1.66 3.11
N VAL A 53 -3.43 -0.82 3.07
CA VAL A 53 -3.37 0.47 2.35
C VAL A 53 -2.28 1.37 2.93
N ALA A 54 -2.18 1.48 4.25
CA ALA A 54 -1.12 2.24 4.91
C ALA A 54 0.28 1.69 4.55
N GLY A 55 0.45 0.36 4.61
CA GLY A 55 1.69 -0.31 4.19
C GLY A 55 2.06 -0.02 2.73
N LEU A 56 1.06 0.02 1.84
CA LEU A 56 1.27 0.33 0.42
C LEU A 56 1.78 1.76 0.24
N LEU A 57 1.13 2.74 0.86
CA LEU A 57 1.51 4.15 0.74
C LEU A 57 2.93 4.40 1.24
N VAL A 58 3.30 3.81 2.37
CA VAL A 58 4.65 3.93 2.93
C VAL A 58 5.68 3.25 2.04
N THR A 59 5.40 2.05 1.54
CA THR A 59 6.32 1.33 0.64
C THR A 59 6.57 2.10 -0.66
N MET A 60 5.52 2.74 -1.21
CA MET A 60 5.66 3.60 -2.38
C MET A 60 6.54 4.81 -2.09
N ALA A 61 6.35 5.47 -0.94
CA ALA A 61 7.19 6.58 -0.52
C ALA A 61 8.66 6.16 -0.37
N ILE A 62 8.91 5.01 0.28
CA ILE A 62 10.24 4.43 0.45
C ILE A 62 10.88 4.14 -0.90
N ARG A 63 10.16 3.50 -1.83
CA ARG A 63 10.65 3.23 -3.18
C ARG A 63 11.08 4.50 -3.91
N GLU A 64 10.28 5.55 -3.86
CA GLU A 64 10.63 6.83 -4.48
C GLU A 64 11.87 7.47 -3.84
N LEU A 65 12.03 7.35 -2.52
CA LEU A 65 13.23 7.81 -1.81
C LEU A 65 14.47 7.02 -2.21
N LEU A 66 14.40 5.68 -2.30
CA LEU A 66 15.53 4.85 -2.73
C LEU A 66 15.93 5.11 -4.19
N LEU A 67 14.96 5.38 -5.06
CA LEU A 67 15.21 5.75 -6.44
C LEU A 67 15.92 7.10 -6.56
N ARG A 68 15.52 8.08 -5.75
CA ARG A 68 16.19 9.40 -5.67
C ARG A 68 17.60 9.29 -5.10
N ALA A 69 17.80 8.40 -4.12
CA ALA A 69 19.11 8.14 -3.54
C ALA A 69 20.06 7.34 -4.46
N GLY A 70 19.55 6.77 -5.57
CA GLY A 70 20.36 5.98 -6.51
C GLY A 70 20.76 4.59 -5.99
N ILE A 71 20.32 4.21 -4.80
CA ILE A 71 20.68 2.95 -4.11
C ILE A 71 19.94 1.76 -4.75
N ASP A 72 18.82 2.00 -5.41
CA ASP A 72 17.97 0.98 -6.02
C ASP A 72 18.74 0.06 -7.01
N GLN A 73 19.85 0.53 -7.59
CA GLN A 73 20.68 -0.26 -8.51
C GLN A 73 21.45 -1.39 -7.84
N HIS A 74 21.69 -1.29 -6.53
CA HIS A 74 22.44 -2.29 -5.76
C HIS A 74 21.54 -3.33 -5.07
N LEU A 75 20.21 -3.15 -5.11
CA LEU A 75 19.27 -4.15 -4.62
C LEU A 75 19.16 -5.31 -5.62
N PHE A 76 19.76 -6.45 -5.29
CA PHE A 76 19.64 -7.68 -6.07
C PHE A 76 18.18 -8.15 -6.19
N TRP A 77 17.42 -8.18 -5.08
CA TRP A 77 16.05 -8.71 -5.03
C TRP A 77 15.03 -7.62 -4.66
N LYS A 78 14.88 -6.65 -5.58
CA LYS A 78 13.94 -5.52 -5.46
C LYS A 78 12.51 -5.92 -5.06
N PRO A 79 11.83 -6.88 -5.72
CA PRO A 79 10.44 -7.17 -5.38
C PRO A 79 10.29 -7.68 -3.94
N ILE A 80 11.20 -8.54 -3.46
CA ILE A 80 11.17 -9.09 -2.10
C ILE A 80 11.42 -8.02 -1.03
N ALA A 81 12.35 -7.09 -1.28
CA ALA A 81 12.63 -6.02 -0.34
C ALA A 81 11.40 -5.10 -0.17
N TYR A 82 10.75 -4.73 -1.28
CA TYR A 82 9.57 -3.87 -1.23
C TYR A 82 8.34 -4.59 -0.66
N THR A 83 8.11 -5.86 -1.01
CA THR A 83 6.99 -6.62 -0.42
C THR A 83 7.21 -6.90 1.07
N GLY A 84 8.45 -7.13 1.50
CA GLY A 84 8.80 -7.25 2.91
C GLY A 84 8.52 -5.95 3.67
N CYS A 85 8.93 -4.82 3.12
CA CYS A 85 8.66 -3.50 3.71
C CYS A 85 7.15 -3.21 3.80
N PHE A 86 6.39 -3.57 2.77
CA PHE A 86 4.93 -3.49 2.78
C PHE A 86 4.32 -4.28 3.93
N LEU A 87 4.74 -5.54 4.07
CA LEU A 87 4.19 -6.44 5.08
C LEU A 87 4.58 -6.00 6.50
N THR A 88 5.82 -5.54 6.71
CA THR A 88 6.25 -5.06 8.02
C THR A 88 5.48 -3.82 8.44
N VAL A 89 5.24 -2.87 7.55
CA VAL A 89 4.45 -1.68 7.87
C VAL A 89 2.99 -2.05 8.14
N ALA A 90 2.39 -2.91 7.31
CA ALA A 90 1.01 -3.37 7.53
C ALA A 90 0.85 -4.06 8.89
N CYS A 91 1.76 -4.98 9.24
CA CYS A 91 1.78 -5.63 10.55
C CYS A 91 2.03 -4.65 11.69
N TRP A 92 2.90 -3.65 11.49
CA TRP A 92 3.21 -2.68 12.53
C TRP A 92 2.02 -1.76 12.82
N VAL A 93 1.33 -1.27 11.78
CA VAL A 93 0.09 -0.51 11.92
C VAL A 93 -0.97 -1.35 12.60
N TRP A 94 -1.09 -2.62 12.22
CA TRP A 94 -2.04 -3.54 12.85
C TRP A 94 -1.80 -3.67 14.35
N LEU A 95 -0.56 -4.00 14.75
CA LEU A 95 -0.21 -4.15 16.16
C LEU A 95 -0.43 -2.85 16.94
N PHE A 96 -0.03 -1.71 16.38
CA PHE A 96 -0.14 -0.43 17.05
C PHE A 96 -1.59 -0.01 17.33
N PHE A 97 -2.51 -0.29 16.41
CA PHE A 97 -3.92 0.10 16.55
C PHE A 97 -4.80 -0.96 17.21
N PHE A 98 -4.52 -2.25 17.01
CA PHE A 98 -5.39 -3.35 17.41
C PHE A 98 -4.84 -4.22 18.55
N SER A 99 -3.59 -4.04 18.99
CA SER A 99 -3.04 -4.83 20.12
C SER A 99 -3.25 -4.23 21.50
N THR A 100 -4.20 -3.29 21.66
CA THR A 100 -4.53 -2.63 22.94
C THR A 100 -5.90 -3.06 23.41
#